data_AF-A0A532DV22-F1
#
_entry.id   AF-A0A532DV22-F1
#
_cell.length_a   1.000
_cell.length_b   1.000
_cell.length_c   1.000
_cell.angle_alpha   90.00
_cell.angle_beta   90.00
_cell.angle_gamma   90.00
#
_symmetry.space_group_name_H-M   'P 1'
#
loop_
_entity.id
_entity.type
_entity.pdbx_description
1 polymer ?
#
loop_
_entity_poly.entity_id
_entity_poly.type
_entity_poly.pdbx_seq_one_letter_code
_entity_poly.pdbx_strand_id
1 'polypeptide(L)'
;MKPSLVHLNDEVATALDEGRAVVALESTIITHGMPHPANLETARGVETVVRENGAVPATIAVVAGKIKVGLDDRELEELAAAKGVVKASGRDLSAIMVRGGSAGT
;
A
#
# COMPACT_ATOMS: atom_id res chain seq x y z
N MET A 1 4.51 -23.06 -11.67
CA MET A 1 4.52 -21.58 -11.86
C MET A 1 4.96 -20.97 -10.54
N LYS A 2 5.96 -20.08 -10.51
CA LYS A 2 6.32 -19.40 -9.25
C LYS A 2 5.13 -18.51 -8.85
N PRO A 3 4.69 -18.48 -7.58
CA PRO A 3 3.66 -17.55 -7.14
C PRO A 3 4.13 -16.11 -7.39
N SER A 4 3.21 -15.24 -7.82
CA SER A 4 3.49 -13.82 -8.01
C SER A 4 3.96 -13.19 -6.69
N LEU A 5 5.01 -12.37 -6.76
CA LEU A 5 5.49 -11.59 -5.60
C LEU A 5 4.62 -10.36 -5.32
N VAL A 6 3.83 -9.96 -6.32
CA VAL A 6 2.95 -8.79 -6.29
C VAL A 6 1.51 -9.25 -6.24
N HIS A 7 0.77 -8.73 -5.27
CA HIS A 7 -0.64 -8.99 -5.04
C HIS A 7 -1.40 -7.69 -5.31
N LEU A 8 -2.16 -7.67 -6.40
CA LEU A 8 -3.11 -6.60 -6.66
C LEU A 8 -4.40 -6.93 -5.90
N ASN A 9 -5.06 -5.93 -5.32
CA ASN A 9 -6.46 -6.13 -4.93
C ASN A 9 -7.36 -6.20 -6.17
N ASP A 10 -8.59 -6.66 -5.98
CA ASP A 10 -9.53 -6.90 -7.08
C ASP A 10 -9.87 -5.62 -7.85
N GLU A 11 -9.95 -4.48 -7.17
CA GLU A 11 -10.27 -3.19 -7.78
C GLU A 11 -9.17 -2.72 -8.73
N VAL A 12 -7.91 -2.77 -8.28
CA VAL A 12 -6.74 -2.40 -9.08
C VAL A 12 -6.56 -3.38 -10.24
N ALA A 13 -6.71 -4.69 -9.99
CA ALA A 13 -6.61 -5.70 -11.05
C ALA A 13 -7.64 -5.45 -12.16
N THR A 14 -8.90 -5.20 -11.79
CA THR A 14 -9.98 -4.90 -12.73
C THR A 14 -9.74 -3.60 -13.48
N ALA A 15 -9.31 -2.54 -12.79
CA ALA A 15 -9.03 -1.25 -13.43
C ALA A 15 -7.92 -1.37 -14.49
N LEU A 16 -6.88 -2.14 -14.20
CA LEU A 16 -5.79 -2.38 -15.17
C LEU A 16 -6.25 -3.20 -16.38
N ASP A 17 -7.07 -4.25 -16.16
CA ASP A 17 -7.62 -5.07 -17.24
C ASP A 17 -8.55 -4.27 -18.17
N GLU A 18 -9.34 -3.36 -17.60
CA GLU A 18 -10.25 -2.47 -18.33
C GLU A 18 -9.57 -1.24 -18.94
N GLY A 19 -8.26 -1.04 -18.71
CA GLY A 19 -7.53 0.14 -19.18
C GLY A 19 -7.94 1.44 -18.48
N ARG A 20 -8.54 1.37 -17.29
CA ARG A 20 -8.87 2.54 -16.45
C ARG A 20 -7.61 3.08 -15.77
N ALA A 21 -7.62 4.38 -15.46
CA ALA A 21 -6.52 5.04 -14.78
C ALA A 21 -6.35 4.51 -13.35
N VAL A 22 -5.10 4.22 -12.97
CA VAL A 22 -4.71 3.82 -11.61
C VAL A 22 -3.61 4.76 -11.12
N VAL A 23 -3.73 5.25 -9.89
CA VAL A 23 -2.75 6.12 -9.24
C VAL A 23 -2.11 5.38 -8.07
N ALA A 24 -0.80 5.11 -8.18
CA ALA A 24 -0.03 4.53 -7.09
C ALA A 24 0.21 5.55 -5.98
N LEU A 25 0.06 5.13 -4.72
CA LEU A 25 0.29 5.95 -3.53
C LEU A 25 1.31 5.26 -2.61
N GLU A 26 2.24 6.04 -2.04
CA GLU A 26 3.28 5.51 -1.13
C GLU A 26 2.75 5.31 0.30
N SER A 27 3.42 4.47 1.09
CA SER A 27 3.03 4.12 2.47
C SER A 27 4.04 4.55 3.53
N THR A 28 5.19 5.08 3.13
CA THR A 28 6.15 5.69 4.08
C THR A 28 5.52 6.85 4.85
N ILE A 29 4.72 7.72 4.22
CA ILE A 29 4.02 8.83 4.89
C ILE A 29 3.05 8.33 5.97
N ILE A 30 2.41 7.18 5.74
CA ILE A 30 1.45 6.57 6.65
C ILE A 30 2.16 6.02 7.90
N THR A 31 3.32 5.39 7.69
CA THR A 31 4.03 4.64 8.73
C THR A 31 5.07 5.46 9.50
N HIS A 32 5.64 6.48 8.87
CA HIS A 32 6.77 7.26 9.40
C HIS A 32 6.63 8.77 9.20
N GLY A 33 5.72 9.23 8.34
CA GLY A 33 5.58 10.65 8.01
C GLY A 33 4.63 11.43 8.92
N MET A 34 3.61 10.76 9.47
CA MET A 34 2.55 11.40 10.26
C MET A 34 2.20 10.56 11.50
N PRO A 35 1.78 11.21 12.61
CA PRO A 35 1.29 10.50 13.78
C PRO A 35 -0.10 9.90 13.54
N HIS A 36 -0.41 8.79 14.22
CA HIS A 36 -1.77 8.28 14.31
C HIS A 36 -2.64 9.20 15.18
N PRO A 37 -3.91 9.50 14.82
CA PRO A 37 -4.68 8.98 13.67
C PRO A 37 -4.55 9.75 12.35
N ALA A 38 -3.84 10.89 12.35
CA ALA A 38 -3.72 11.76 11.17
C ALA A 38 -3.11 11.06 9.94
N ASN A 39 -2.25 10.05 10.15
CA ASN A 39 -1.72 9.22 9.08
C ASN A 39 -2.80 8.47 8.29
N LEU A 40 -3.74 7.82 8.98
CA LEU A 40 -4.84 7.07 8.40
C LEU A 40 -5.85 8.02 7.73
N GLU A 41 -6.19 9.11 8.41
CA GLU A 41 -7.08 10.15 7.87
C GLU A 41 -6.53 10.72 6.56
N THR A 42 -5.23 11.01 6.53
CA THR A 42 -4.56 11.51 5.33
C THR A 42 -4.56 10.47 4.22
N ALA A 43 -4.23 9.21 4.52
CA ALA A 43 -4.24 8.14 3.52
C ALA A 43 -5.63 8.00 2.86
N ARG A 44 -6.69 7.90 3.67
CA ARG A 44 -8.08 7.84 3.18
C ARG A 44 -8.48 9.10 2.40
N GLY A 45 -8.06 10.27 2.86
CA GLY A 45 -8.32 11.54 2.19
C GLY A 45 -7.68 11.59 0.79
N VAL A 46 -6.42 11.16 0.66
CA VAL A 46 -5.74 11.11 -0.63
C VAL A 46 -6.38 10.06 -1.56
N GLU A 47 -6.73 8.88 -1.06
CA GLU A 47 -7.45 7.88 -1.85
C GLU A 47 -8.81 8.42 -2.35
N THR A 48 -9.53 9.15 -1.50
CA THR A 48 -10.79 9.81 -1.87
C THR A 48 -10.58 10.82 -3.00
N VAL A 49 -9.57 11.69 -2.90
CA VAL A 49 -9.24 12.67 -3.95
C VAL A 49 -8.93 11.98 -5.28
N VAL A 50 -8.19 10.86 -5.26
CA VAL A 50 -7.91 10.08 -6.48
C VAL A 50 -9.21 9.58 -7.12
N ARG A 51 -10.14 9.04 -6.32
CA ARG A 51 -11.45 8.54 -6.80
C ARG A 51 -12.31 9.65 -7.37
N GLU A 52 -12.37 10.81 -6.71
CA GLU A 52 -13.10 12.00 -7.17
C GLU A 52 -12.60 12.52 -8.52
N ASN A 53 -11.33 12.26 -8.85
CA ASN A 53 -10.72 12.61 -10.14
C ASN A 53 -10.80 11.47 -11.19
N GLY A 54 -11.59 10.42 -10.92
CA GLY A 54 -11.91 9.38 -11.89
C GLY A 54 -10.86 8.27 -12.05
N ALA A 55 -9.91 8.16 -11.11
CA ALA A 55 -8.91 7.10 -11.10
C ALA A 55 -9.09 6.15 -9.91
N VAL A 56 -8.49 4.96 -9.99
CA VAL A 56 -8.45 4.00 -8.88
C VAL A 56 -7.19 4.21 -8.05
N PRO A 57 -7.27 4.46 -6.73
CA PRO A 57 -6.10 4.54 -5.88
C PRO A 57 -5.49 3.16 -5.64
N ALA A 58 -4.18 3.11 -5.61
CA ALA A 58 -3.41 1.92 -5.31
C ALA A 58 -2.34 2.26 -4.27
N THR A 59 -2.72 2.33 -2.99
CA THR A 59 -1.74 2.43 -1.90
C THR A 59 -0.90 1.16 -1.86
N ILE A 60 0.43 1.31 -1.85
CA ILE A 60 1.40 0.21 -1.94
C ILE A 60 2.15 0.08 -0.63
N ALA A 61 2.26 -1.15 -0.13
CA ALA A 61 3.09 -1.50 1.02
C ALA A 61 3.60 -2.94 0.91
N VAL A 62 4.60 -3.29 1.73
CA VAL A 62 4.90 -4.70 2.03
C VAL A 62 4.14 -5.09 3.28
N VAL A 63 3.29 -6.12 3.19
CA VAL A 63 2.50 -6.63 4.31
C VAL A 63 2.78 -8.12 4.48
N ALA A 64 3.34 -8.51 5.63
CA ALA A 64 3.70 -9.89 5.94
C ALA A 64 4.53 -10.57 4.82
N GLY A 65 5.50 -9.83 4.29
CA GLY A 65 6.41 -10.26 3.23
C GLY A 65 5.87 -10.24 1.81
N LYS A 66 4.65 -9.74 1.58
CA LYS A 66 4.02 -9.64 0.27
C LYS A 66 3.91 -8.20 -0.18
N ILE A 67 4.24 -7.90 -1.44
CA ILE A 67 3.98 -6.59 -2.03
C ILE A 67 2.48 -6.53 -2.33
N LYS A 68 1.77 -5.61 -1.68
CA LYS A 68 0.36 -5.35 -1.92
C LYS A 68 0.19 -4.04 -2.67
N VAL A 69 -0.68 -4.05 -3.67
CA VAL A 69 -0.99 -2.90 -4.51
C VAL A 69 -2.50 -2.69 -4.46
N GLY A 70 -2.90 -1.58 -3.83
CA GLY A 70 -4.26 -1.36 -3.39
C GLY A 70 -4.49 -2.07 -2.05
N LEU A 71 -4.21 -1.38 -0.95
CA LEU A 71 -4.57 -1.87 0.38
C LEU A 71 -6.08 -1.78 0.56
N ASP A 72 -6.66 -2.78 1.22
CA ASP A 72 -8.03 -2.64 1.72
C ASP A 72 -8.07 -1.76 2.99
N ASP A 73 -9.27 -1.35 3.40
CA ASP A 73 -9.44 -0.43 4.53
C ASP A 73 -8.88 -1.00 5.84
N ARG A 74 -9.00 -2.32 6.05
CA ARG A 74 -8.43 -2.99 7.23
C ARG A 74 -6.91 -3.00 7.18
N GLU A 75 -6.33 -3.30 6.02
CA GLU A 75 -4.87 -3.28 5.83
C GLU A 75 -4.30 -1.88 6.03
N LEU A 76 -5.02 -0.85 5.59
CA LEU A 76 -4.65 0.54 5.80
C LEU A 76 -4.69 0.92 7.29
N GLU A 77 -5.74 0.53 8.00
CA GLU A 77 -5.86 0.70 9.45
C GLU A 77 -4.75 -0.03 10.21
N GLU A 78 -4.52 -1.31 9.88
CA GLU A 78 -3.47 -2.12 10.46
C GLU A 78 -2.10 -1.49 10.23
N LEU A 79 -1.81 -1.03 9.01
CA LEU A 79 -0.53 -0.39 8.67
C LEU A 79 -0.33 0.95 9.40
N ALA A 80 -1.38 1.75 9.53
CA ALA A 80 -1.34 3.04 10.23
C ALA A 80 -1.15 2.91 11.75
N ALA A 81 -1.61 1.80 12.34
CA ALA A 81 -1.46 1.50 13.76
C ALA A 81 -0.25 0.61 14.08
N ALA A 82 0.37 0.00 13.06
CA ALA A 82 1.42 -0.99 13.25
C ALA A 82 2.69 -0.41 13.88
N LYS A 83 3.24 -1.17 14.83
CA LYS A 83 4.56 -0.93 15.41
C LYS A 83 5.58 -1.83 14.74
N GLY A 84 6.81 -1.35 14.57
CA GLY A 84 7.89 -2.13 13.98
C GLY A 84 7.82 -2.28 12.45
N VAL A 85 7.01 -1.44 11.78
CA VAL A 85 7.04 -1.31 10.32
C VAL A 85 8.36 -0.68 9.91
N VAL A 86 9.03 -1.26 8.92
CA VAL A 86 10.30 -0.72 8.43
C VAL A 86 10.04 0.32 7.34
N LYS A 87 10.77 1.44 7.36
CA LYS A 87 10.85 2.33 6.19
C LYS A 87 11.78 1.70 5.16
N ALA A 88 11.25 1.35 4.00
CA ALA A 88 11.97 0.60 2.97
C ALA A 88 12.17 1.42 1.69
N SER A 89 13.36 1.30 1.10
CA SER A 89 13.61 1.62 -0.30
C SER A 89 13.78 0.33 -1.12
N GLY A 90 14.00 0.44 -2.43
CA GLY A 90 14.14 -0.72 -3.32
C GLY A 90 15.18 -1.75 -2.88
N ARG A 91 16.28 -1.30 -2.25
CA ARG A 91 17.34 -2.18 -1.71
C ARG A 91 16.88 -3.02 -0.51
N ASP A 92 15.86 -2.57 0.22
CA ASP A 92 15.39 -3.18 1.47
C ASP A 92 14.30 -4.23 1.22
N LEU A 93 13.58 -4.12 0.09
CA LEU A 93 12.41 -4.94 -0.23
C LEU A 93 12.69 -6.45 -0.15
N SER A 94 13.75 -6.92 -0.79
CA SER A 94 14.08 -8.35 -0.83
C SER A 94 14.28 -8.96 0.56
N ALA A 95 15.01 -8.26 1.43
CA ALA A 95 15.30 -8.73 2.78
C ALA A 95 14.04 -8.75 3.66
N ILE A 96 13.19 -7.71 3.54
CA ILE A 96 11.95 -7.61 4.32
C ILE A 96 10.96 -8.68 3.88
N MET A 97 10.82 -8.88 2.56
CA MET A 97 9.94 -9.89 1.99
C MET A 97 10.30 -11.31 2.46
N VAL A 98 11.57 -11.68 2.38
CA VAL A 98 12.05 -13.02 2.82
C VAL A 98 11.89 -13.22 4.32
N ARG A 99 11.99 -12.16 5.12
CA ARG A 99 11.75 -12.21 6.58
C ARG A 99 10.27 -12.24 6.97
N GLY A 100 9.35 -12.10 6.03
CA GLY A 100 7.93 -11.99 6.32
C GLY A 100 7.55 -10.69 7.04
N GLY A 101 8.37 -9.65 6.92
CA GLY A 101 8.15 -8.36 7.59
C GLY A 101 7.15 -7.46 6.85
N SER A 102 6.76 -6.35 7.50
CA SER A 102 5.98 -5.28 6.89
C SER A 102 6.80 -4.01 6.74
N ALA A 103 6.54 -3.26 5.67
CA ALA A 103 7.26 -2.03 5.38
C ALA A 103 6.39 -0.98 4.71
N GLY A 104 6.62 0.27 5.12
CA GLY A 104 6.25 1.45 4.36
C GLY A 104 7.25 1.64 3.24
N THR A 105 6.75 1.77 2.03
CA THR A 105 7.53 2.02 0.81
C THR A 105 7.28 3.42 0.33
#